data_AF-A0A944C4J4-F1
#
_entry.id   AF-A0A944C4J4-F1
#
_cell.length_a   1.000
_cell.length_b   1.000
_cell.length_c   1.000
_cell.angle_alpha   90.00
_cell.angle_beta   90.00
_cell.angle_gamma   90.00
#
_symmetry.space_group_name_H-M   'P 1'
#
loop_
_entity.id
_entity.type
_entity.pdbx_description
1 polymer ?
#
loop_
_entity_poly.entity_id
_entity_poly.type
_entity_poly.pdbx_seq_one_letter_code
_entity_poly.pdbx_strand_id
1 'polypeptide(L)'
;MSKLDELEALAKEVSASTITILPKRCSYIRNWNSKCKACMNACPHDAISRSIGRFSIDPDLCTNCGACTAACPTSALLTGSPTATDIVRSARRTAQAYGGIAAFICQRAAQELDIDENRVTVLPCLNYLDEYLICGLLALGIDRVALLSRGCDGCPVGGSDPYFPAVVKSARSLVNTWNVPGKVKIFHDIPESLCNSGGRARAAKSDRREALEHAGGSAMGYVADTVDEFITGKKKERVEQDRQVIVKPSDVFP
;
A
#
# COMPACT_ATOMS: atom_id res chain seq x y z
N MET A 1 -32.15 15.60 21.63
CA MET A 1 -31.09 14.91 20.87
C MET A 1 -31.77 13.74 20.17
N SER A 2 -31.65 13.64 18.85
CA SER A 2 -32.43 12.66 18.08
C SER A 2 -31.81 11.27 18.22
N LYS A 3 -32.64 10.21 18.14
CA LYS A 3 -32.16 8.81 18.12
C LYS A 3 -31.23 8.52 16.93
N LEU A 4 -31.28 9.34 15.89
CA LEU A 4 -30.36 9.29 14.75
C LEU A 4 -28.97 9.80 15.14
N ASP A 5 -28.87 10.86 15.94
CA ASP A 5 -27.59 11.37 16.45
C ASP A 5 -26.90 10.34 17.37
N GLU A 6 -27.67 9.62 18.19
CA GLU A 6 -27.17 8.54 19.06
C GLU A 6 -26.72 7.31 18.26
N LEU A 7 -27.44 6.96 17.19
CA LEU A 7 -27.04 5.87 16.29
C LEU A 7 -25.82 6.24 15.45
N GLU A 8 -25.69 7.50 15.02
CA GLU A 8 -24.50 8.01 14.33
C GLU A 8 -23.29 8.05 15.27
N ALA A 9 -23.48 8.43 16.54
CA ALA A 9 -22.42 8.38 17.56
C ALA A 9 -21.95 6.94 17.84
N LEU A 10 -22.89 6.00 18.02
CA LEU A 10 -22.56 4.57 18.18
C LEU A 10 -21.91 3.99 16.91
N ALA A 11 -22.38 4.37 15.73
CA ALA A 11 -21.77 3.95 14.47
C ALA A 11 -20.36 4.54 14.30
N LYS A 12 -20.09 5.75 14.79
CA LYS A 12 -18.73 6.33 14.85
C LYS A 12 -17.81 5.54 15.78
N GLU A 13 -18.29 5.13 16.96
CA GLU A 13 -17.53 4.30 17.89
C GLU A 13 -17.27 2.89 17.34
N VAL A 14 -18.20 2.32 16.57
CA VAL A 14 -18.06 0.98 15.95
C VAL A 14 -17.32 1.02 14.61
N SER A 15 -17.32 2.15 13.89
CA SER A 15 -16.65 2.32 12.58
C SER A 15 -15.23 2.86 12.66
N ALA A 16 -14.76 3.29 13.84
CA ALA A 16 -13.35 3.54 14.07
C ALA A 16 -12.58 2.24 13.86
N SER A 17 -12.01 2.08 12.66
CA SER A 17 -11.07 1.01 12.33
C SER A 17 -9.87 1.14 13.27
N THR A 18 -9.99 0.51 14.42
CA THR A 18 -9.08 0.70 15.54
C THR A 18 -7.93 -0.27 15.38
N ILE A 19 -6.72 0.27 15.40
CA ILE A 19 -5.52 -0.56 15.44
C ILE A 19 -5.52 -1.31 16.77
N THR A 20 -5.58 -2.63 16.69
CA THR A 20 -5.52 -3.54 17.83
C THR A 20 -4.08 -3.90 18.12
N ILE A 21 -3.69 -3.83 19.39
CA ILE A 21 -2.36 -4.21 19.85
C ILE A 21 -2.43 -5.62 20.43
N LEU A 22 -1.48 -6.47 20.08
CA LEU A 22 -1.24 -7.78 20.67
C LEU A 22 -0.02 -7.70 21.59
N PRO A 23 -0.19 -7.49 22.92
CA PRO A 23 0.91 -7.25 23.84
C PRO A 23 1.96 -8.37 23.85
N LYS A 24 1.52 -9.62 23.66
CA LYS A 24 2.38 -10.81 23.61
C LYS A 24 3.36 -10.82 22.43
N ARG A 25 3.07 -10.09 21.34
CA ARG A 25 3.96 -9.98 20.17
C ARG A 25 4.89 -8.78 20.27
N CYS A 26 4.47 -7.72 20.96
CA CYS A 26 5.23 -6.47 21.03
C CYS A 26 6.58 -6.66 21.74
N SER A 27 7.67 -6.43 21.01
CA SER A 27 9.04 -6.51 21.56
C SER A 27 9.24 -5.59 22.76
N TYR A 28 8.67 -4.37 22.74
CA TYR A 28 8.76 -3.46 23.88
C TYR A 28 8.01 -3.96 25.12
N ILE A 29 6.78 -4.46 24.97
CA ILE A 29 5.99 -4.92 26.11
C ILE A 29 6.57 -6.21 26.69
N ARG A 30 7.01 -7.14 25.84
CA ARG A 30 7.52 -8.45 26.27
C ARG A 30 8.95 -8.41 26.80
N ASN A 31 9.76 -7.43 26.39
CA ASN A 31 11.16 -7.31 26.81
C ASN A 31 11.43 -5.91 27.37
N TRP A 32 11.61 -5.82 28.68
CA TRP A 32 11.89 -4.58 29.41
C TRP A 32 13.15 -3.84 28.94
N ASN A 33 14.13 -4.53 28.35
CA ASN A 33 15.34 -3.91 27.80
C ASN A 33 15.18 -3.45 26.33
N SER A 34 14.05 -3.72 25.70
CA SER A 34 13.81 -3.35 24.30
C SER A 34 13.58 -1.85 24.16
N LYS A 35 14.36 -1.23 23.26
CA LYS A 35 14.24 0.19 22.90
C LYS A 35 13.39 0.44 21.67
N CYS A 36 12.66 -0.57 21.17
CA CYS A 36 11.90 -0.49 19.92
C CYS A 36 10.93 0.71 19.90
N LYS A 37 10.99 1.52 18.84
CA LYS A 37 10.13 2.68 18.56
C LYS A 37 9.57 2.67 17.13
N ALA A 38 9.67 1.55 16.42
CA ALA A 38 9.39 1.48 14.97
C ALA A 38 8.00 2.04 14.59
N CYS A 39 6.96 1.63 15.32
CA CYS A 39 5.60 2.11 15.09
C CYS A 39 5.40 3.60 15.41
N MET A 40 6.05 4.12 16.46
CA MET A 40 6.01 5.56 16.78
C MET A 40 6.69 6.37 15.69
N ASN A 41 7.90 5.96 15.28
CA ASN A 41 8.68 6.64 14.26
C ASN A 41 7.99 6.64 12.89
N ALA A 42 7.18 5.61 12.60
CA ALA A 42 6.44 5.51 11.35
C ALA A 42 5.08 6.21 11.38
N CYS A 43 4.62 6.69 12.54
CA CYS A 43 3.31 7.33 12.65
C CYS A 43 3.39 8.79 12.16
N PRO A 44 2.72 9.15 11.06
CA PRO A 44 2.79 10.52 10.54
C PRO A 44 2.05 11.56 11.39
N HIS A 45 1.19 11.12 12.31
CA HIS A 45 0.30 11.96 13.12
C HIS A 45 0.64 11.89 14.62
N ASP A 46 1.76 11.27 14.98
CA ASP A 46 2.19 11.09 16.37
C ASP A 46 1.11 10.48 17.30
N ALA A 47 0.18 9.71 16.74
CA ALA A 47 -0.95 9.12 17.45
C ALA A 47 -0.55 8.01 18.45
N ILE A 48 0.72 7.63 18.51
CA ILE A 48 1.20 6.48 19.28
C ILE A 48 2.08 6.95 20.45
N SER A 49 1.69 6.56 21.67
CA SER A 49 2.41 6.90 22.89
C SER A 49 2.78 5.65 23.72
N ARG A 50 3.88 5.75 24.47
CA ARG A 50 4.37 4.70 25.39
C ARG A 50 4.34 5.20 26.82
N SER A 51 3.87 4.36 27.72
CA SER A 51 4.04 4.50 29.17
C SER A 51 4.61 3.21 29.76
N ILE A 52 4.91 3.20 31.06
CA ILE A 52 5.51 2.04 31.73
C ILE A 52 4.56 0.84 31.59
N GLY A 53 5.00 -0.20 30.86
CA GLY A 53 4.23 -1.42 30.63
C GLY A 53 2.97 -1.26 29.76
N ARG A 54 2.72 -0.08 29.18
CA ARG A 54 1.53 0.19 28.34
C ARG A 54 1.89 0.93 27.07
N PHE A 55 1.03 0.72 26.08
CA PHE A 55 1.12 1.27 24.74
C PHE A 55 -0.28 1.73 24.37
N SER A 56 -0.43 2.99 23.96
CA SER A 56 -1.71 3.63 23.67
C SER A 56 -1.71 4.27 22.29
N ILE A 57 -2.87 4.24 21.64
CA ILE A 57 -3.14 4.90 20.36
C ILE A 57 -4.23 5.92 20.63
N ASP A 58 -3.96 7.17 20.28
CA ASP A 58 -4.92 8.25 20.33
C ASP A 58 -5.89 8.12 19.13
N PRO A 59 -7.19 7.84 19.36
CA PRO A 59 -8.15 7.67 18.28
C PRO A 59 -8.44 8.97 17.51
N ASP A 60 -8.26 10.13 18.14
CA ASP A 60 -8.54 11.43 17.51
C ASP A 60 -7.45 11.83 16.52
N LEU A 61 -6.20 11.39 16.76
CA LEU A 61 -5.07 11.60 15.85
C LEU A 61 -4.89 10.46 14.84
N CYS A 62 -5.41 9.27 15.13
CA CYS A 62 -5.21 8.09 14.29
C CYS A 62 -6.08 8.14 13.03
N THR A 63 -5.44 8.24 11.87
CA THR A 63 -6.11 8.20 10.55
C THR A 63 -6.26 6.81 9.96
N ASN A 64 -5.87 5.77 10.71
CA ASN A 64 -5.85 4.38 10.24
C ASN A 64 -5.05 4.17 8.92
N CYS A 65 -3.96 4.92 8.73
CA CYS A 65 -3.13 4.80 7.51
C CYS A 65 -2.31 3.51 7.43
N GLY A 66 -2.17 2.74 8.52
CA GLY A 66 -1.45 1.46 8.52
C GLY A 66 0.08 1.56 8.54
N ALA A 67 0.69 2.75 8.57
CA ALA A 67 2.15 2.88 8.60
C ALA A 67 2.77 2.14 9.80
N CYS A 68 2.13 2.21 10.96
CA CYS A 68 2.58 1.55 12.18
C CYS A 68 2.44 0.02 12.14
N THR A 69 1.45 -0.52 11.40
CA THR A 69 1.32 -1.97 11.21
C THR A 69 2.43 -2.48 10.30
N ALA A 70 2.69 -1.76 9.20
CA ALA A 70 3.76 -2.10 8.27
C ALA A 70 5.16 -1.99 8.91
N ALA A 71 5.39 -0.98 9.74
CA ALA A 71 6.67 -0.80 10.42
C ALA A 71 6.91 -1.78 11.59
N CYS A 72 5.91 -2.57 12.01
CA CYS A 72 6.04 -3.43 13.18
C CYS A 72 6.73 -4.76 12.84
N PRO A 73 7.99 -4.99 13.25
CA PRO A 73 8.73 -6.19 12.86
C PRO A 73 8.17 -7.49 13.47
N THR A 74 7.36 -7.37 14.53
CA THR A 74 6.76 -8.51 15.23
C THR A 74 5.26 -8.66 14.94
N SER A 75 4.71 -7.86 14.00
CA SER A 75 3.27 -7.83 13.67
C SER A 75 2.39 -7.78 14.93
N ALA A 76 2.76 -6.90 15.85
CA ALA A 76 2.06 -6.70 17.13
C ALA A 76 0.89 -5.71 17.01
N LEU A 77 0.85 -4.93 15.94
CA LEU A 77 -0.24 -4.02 15.60
C LEU A 77 -1.02 -4.66 14.46
N LEU A 78 -2.33 -4.77 14.64
CA LEU A 78 -3.27 -5.33 13.67
C LEU A 78 -4.35 -4.31 13.37
N THR A 79 -4.86 -4.34 12.17
CA THR A 79 -5.92 -3.48 11.65
C THR A 79 -7.14 -4.34 11.39
N GLY A 80 -8.32 -3.83 11.72
CA GLY A 80 -9.57 -4.59 11.62
C GLY A 80 -10.00 -4.88 10.18
N SER A 81 -9.63 -4.04 9.21
CA SER A 81 -9.94 -4.21 7.80
C SER A 81 -9.04 -3.31 6.94
N PRO A 82 -8.58 -3.75 5.76
CA PRO A 82 -8.70 -5.10 5.18
C PRO A 82 -7.63 -6.07 5.74
N THR A 83 -7.95 -7.34 5.98
CA THR A 83 -6.93 -8.29 6.46
C THR A 83 -5.88 -8.57 5.37
N ALA A 84 -4.69 -9.06 5.74
CA ALA A 84 -3.67 -9.46 4.77
C ALA A 84 -4.22 -10.47 3.74
N THR A 85 -5.08 -11.40 4.19
CA THR A 85 -5.76 -12.37 3.32
C THR A 85 -6.69 -11.69 2.32
N ASP A 86 -7.43 -10.67 2.74
CA ASP A 86 -8.33 -9.92 1.85
C ASP A 86 -7.54 -9.15 0.80
N ILE A 87 -6.40 -8.56 1.20
CA ILE A 87 -5.50 -7.88 0.28
C ILE A 87 -4.92 -8.85 -0.74
N VAL A 88 -4.40 -10.00 -0.30
CA VAL A 88 -3.85 -11.02 -1.21
C VAL A 88 -4.93 -11.55 -2.16
N ARG A 89 -6.15 -11.77 -1.67
CA ARG A 89 -7.28 -12.22 -2.50
C ARG A 89 -7.63 -11.18 -3.57
N SER A 90 -7.72 -9.91 -3.17
CA SER A 90 -7.99 -8.80 -4.09
C SER A 90 -6.87 -8.65 -5.12
N ALA A 91 -5.60 -8.70 -4.68
CA ALA A 91 -4.43 -8.59 -5.53
C ALA A 91 -4.33 -9.73 -6.56
N ARG A 92 -4.69 -10.96 -6.18
CA ARG A 92 -4.76 -12.08 -7.11
C ARG A 92 -5.85 -11.89 -8.16
N ARG A 93 -7.02 -11.39 -7.77
CA ARG A 93 -8.13 -11.09 -8.71
C ARG A 93 -7.70 -10.04 -9.74
N THR A 94 -7.07 -8.96 -9.30
CA THR A 94 -6.59 -7.90 -10.20
C THR A 94 -5.44 -8.39 -11.09
N ALA A 95 -4.50 -9.16 -10.54
CA ALA A 95 -3.43 -9.79 -11.31
C ALA A 95 -3.94 -10.73 -12.40
N GLN A 96 -5.02 -11.47 -12.16
CA GLN A 96 -5.64 -12.33 -13.18
C GLN A 96 -6.28 -11.50 -14.31
N ALA A 97 -6.86 -10.34 -13.99
CA ALA A 97 -7.45 -9.45 -14.98
C ALA A 97 -6.39 -8.77 -15.87
N TYR A 98 -5.20 -8.47 -15.32
CA TYR A 98 -4.14 -7.70 -15.98
C TYR A 98 -2.89 -8.50 -16.36
N GLY A 99 -3.00 -9.83 -16.51
CA GLY A 99 -1.86 -10.63 -17.00
C GLY A 99 -0.64 -10.62 -16.07
N GLY A 100 -0.88 -10.84 -14.77
CA GLY A 100 0.16 -11.00 -13.76
C GLY A 100 0.45 -9.73 -12.94
N ILE A 101 -0.42 -8.72 -12.99
CA ILE A 101 -0.17 -7.41 -12.39
C ILE A 101 -1.15 -7.09 -11.27
N ALA A 102 -0.66 -7.03 -10.04
CA ALA A 102 -1.43 -6.52 -8.92
C ALA A 102 -1.21 -5.00 -8.79
N ALA A 103 -2.24 -4.22 -9.12
CA ALA A 103 -2.25 -2.78 -8.93
C ALA A 103 -2.90 -2.42 -7.58
N PHE A 104 -2.30 -1.48 -6.85
CA PHE A 104 -2.75 -1.00 -5.55
C PHE A 104 -2.93 0.51 -5.58
N ILE A 105 -4.00 1.00 -4.96
CA ILE A 105 -4.29 2.43 -4.81
C ILE A 105 -4.86 2.70 -3.41
N CYS A 106 -4.70 3.92 -2.89
CA CYS A 106 -5.38 4.30 -1.65
C CYS A 106 -6.84 4.70 -1.89
N GLN A 107 -7.68 4.52 -0.88
CA GLN A 107 -9.13 4.77 -0.93
C GLN A 107 -9.45 6.21 -1.32
N ARG A 108 -8.73 7.19 -0.77
CA ARG A 108 -8.91 8.61 -1.13
C ARG A 108 -8.70 8.85 -2.63
N ALA A 109 -7.58 8.39 -3.18
CA ALA A 109 -7.29 8.58 -4.60
C ALA A 109 -8.24 7.78 -5.50
N ALA A 110 -8.67 6.59 -5.07
CA ALA A 110 -9.67 5.80 -5.80
C ALA A 110 -11.01 6.52 -5.92
N GLN A 111 -11.46 7.17 -4.84
CA GLN A 111 -12.69 7.96 -4.82
C GLN A 111 -12.57 9.24 -5.65
N GLU A 112 -11.46 9.97 -5.52
CA GLU A 112 -11.22 11.21 -6.29
C GLU A 112 -11.18 10.99 -7.80
N LEU A 113 -10.74 9.81 -8.25
CA LEU A 113 -10.57 9.46 -9.65
C LEU A 113 -11.67 8.55 -10.23
N ASP A 114 -12.63 8.12 -9.40
CA ASP A 114 -13.69 7.17 -9.81
C ASP A 114 -13.11 5.87 -10.41
N ILE A 115 -12.19 5.23 -9.67
CA ILE A 115 -11.47 4.02 -10.10
C ILE A 115 -12.38 2.78 -10.08
N ASP A 116 -12.24 1.90 -11.08
CA ASP A 116 -12.86 0.59 -11.09
C ASP A 116 -12.19 -0.34 -10.06
N GLU A 117 -12.87 -0.57 -8.94
CA GLU A 117 -12.38 -1.43 -7.85
C GLU A 117 -12.24 -2.91 -8.24
N ASN A 118 -12.80 -3.33 -9.39
CA ASN A 118 -12.57 -4.68 -9.91
C ASN A 118 -11.18 -4.82 -10.54
N ARG A 119 -10.59 -3.69 -10.95
CA ARG A 119 -9.32 -3.62 -11.68
C ARG A 119 -8.13 -3.33 -10.77
N VAL A 120 -8.36 -2.68 -9.62
CA VAL A 120 -7.30 -2.24 -8.70
C VAL A 120 -7.66 -2.66 -7.27
N THR A 121 -6.65 -3.05 -6.49
CA THR A 121 -6.83 -3.33 -5.07
C THR A 121 -6.79 -2.02 -4.28
N VAL A 122 -7.93 -1.66 -3.71
CA VAL A 122 -8.06 -0.45 -2.88
C VAL A 122 -7.65 -0.76 -1.44
N LEU A 123 -6.75 0.06 -0.91
CA LEU A 123 -6.28 0.03 0.49
C LEU A 123 -6.73 1.30 1.21
N PRO A 124 -6.88 1.31 2.55
CA PRO A 124 -7.12 2.55 3.30
C PRO A 124 -6.03 3.59 2.99
N CYS A 125 -4.77 3.15 2.93
CA CYS A 125 -3.62 3.93 2.52
C CYS A 125 -2.55 3.01 1.94
N LEU A 126 -1.66 3.54 1.09
CA LEU A 126 -0.48 2.78 0.62
C LEU A 126 0.51 2.47 1.75
N ASN A 127 0.50 3.25 2.83
CA ASN A 127 1.29 2.98 4.05
C ASN A 127 0.91 1.65 4.74
N TYR A 128 -0.20 1.03 4.34
CA TYR A 128 -0.60 -0.28 4.81
C TYR A 128 0.28 -1.42 4.26
N LEU A 129 0.98 -1.18 3.14
CA LEU A 129 1.85 -2.18 2.52
C LEU A 129 3.15 -2.32 3.32
N ASP A 130 3.52 -3.57 3.61
CA ASP A 130 4.80 -3.95 4.20
C ASP A 130 5.63 -4.80 3.23
N GLU A 131 6.90 -5.03 3.57
CA GLU A 131 7.80 -5.83 2.74
C GLU A 131 7.32 -7.26 2.58
N TYR A 132 6.73 -7.83 3.64
CA TYR A 132 6.23 -9.20 3.66
C TYR A 132 5.13 -9.39 2.63
N LEU A 133 4.18 -8.47 2.54
CA LEU A 133 3.09 -8.52 1.58
C LEU A 133 3.61 -8.36 0.16
N ILE A 134 4.50 -7.39 -0.12
CA ILE A 134 5.05 -7.19 -1.47
C ILE A 134 5.85 -8.42 -1.92
N CYS A 135 6.79 -8.89 -1.09
CA CYS A 135 7.60 -10.06 -1.40
C CYS A 135 6.73 -11.32 -1.52
N GLY A 136 5.73 -11.46 -0.64
CA GLY A 136 4.78 -12.57 -0.65
C GLY A 136 3.96 -12.61 -1.93
N LEU A 137 3.46 -11.47 -2.41
CA LEU A 137 2.72 -11.41 -3.68
C LEU A 137 3.57 -11.88 -4.85
N LEU A 138 4.82 -11.41 -4.94
CA LEU A 138 5.76 -11.81 -5.99
C LEU A 138 6.12 -13.31 -5.90
N ALA A 139 6.38 -13.80 -4.68
CA ALA A 139 6.65 -15.22 -4.44
C ALA A 139 5.46 -16.13 -4.75
N LEU A 140 4.23 -15.60 -4.71
CA LEU A 140 3.00 -16.29 -5.11
C LEU A 140 2.76 -16.28 -6.64
N GLY A 141 3.71 -15.79 -7.44
CA GLY A 141 3.65 -15.82 -8.90
C GLY A 141 3.00 -14.58 -9.53
N ILE A 142 2.83 -13.48 -8.77
CA ILE A 142 2.47 -12.19 -9.37
C ILE A 142 3.73 -11.58 -9.97
N ASP A 143 3.75 -11.37 -11.29
CA ASP A 143 4.93 -10.87 -11.99
C ASP A 143 5.26 -9.42 -11.63
N ARG A 144 4.23 -8.61 -11.39
CA ARG A 144 4.35 -7.16 -11.27
C ARG A 144 3.42 -6.62 -10.18
N VAL A 145 3.97 -5.78 -9.32
CA VAL A 145 3.23 -5.05 -8.30
C VAL A 145 3.33 -3.55 -8.58
N ALA A 146 2.19 -2.91 -8.83
CA ALA A 146 2.10 -1.48 -9.13
C ALA A 146 1.47 -0.74 -7.95
N LEU A 147 2.14 0.29 -7.43
CA LEU A 147 1.59 1.19 -6.40
C LEU A 147 1.24 2.52 -7.06
N LEU A 148 -0.04 2.85 -7.13
CA LEU A 148 -0.58 4.06 -7.74
C LEU A 148 -0.68 5.15 -6.65
N SER A 149 0.30 6.04 -6.62
CA SER A 149 0.45 7.11 -5.63
C SER A 149 0.02 8.45 -6.19
N ARG A 150 -0.97 9.10 -5.58
CA ARG A 150 -1.44 10.43 -5.99
C ARG A 150 -1.60 11.36 -4.79
N GLY A 151 -0.99 12.54 -4.88
CA GLY A 151 -1.09 13.59 -3.87
C GLY A 151 -0.68 13.14 -2.47
N CYS A 152 0.41 12.37 -2.36
CA CYS A 152 0.90 11.87 -1.06
C CYS A 152 1.61 12.94 -0.23
N ASP A 153 2.18 13.96 -0.86
CA ASP A 153 2.84 15.06 -0.15
C ASP A 153 1.80 15.89 0.61
N GLY A 154 1.91 15.90 1.94
CA GLY A 154 0.96 16.57 2.82
C GLY A 154 -0.42 15.91 2.88
N CYS A 155 -0.51 14.61 2.58
CA CYS A 155 -1.77 13.88 2.59
C CYS A 155 -2.38 13.84 4.01
N PRO A 156 -3.68 14.17 4.18
CA PRO A 156 -4.31 14.17 5.50
C PRO A 156 -4.34 12.77 6.15
N VAL A 157 -4.30 11.70 5.35
CA VAL A 157 -4.28 10.33 5.85
C VAL A 157 -2.85 9.88 6.13
N GLY A 158 -1.97 9.98 5.14
CA GLY A 158 -0.64 9.38 5.15
C GLY A 158 0.49 10.26 5.69
N GLY A 159 0.21 11.54 5.98
CA GLY A 159 1.21 12.53 6.40
C GLY A 159 1.98 13.17 5.25
N SER A 160 2.96 13.98 5.63
CA SER A 160 3.90 14.62 4.70
C SER A 160 5.03 13.70 4.23
N ASP A 161 5.42 12.71 5.04
CA ASP A 161 6.46 11.73 4.72
C ASP A 161 5.85 10.31 4.77
N PRO A 162 5.32 9.80 3.65
CA PRO A 162 4.70 8.49 3.63
C PRO A 162 5.73 7.37 3.82
N TYR A 163 5.36 6.32 4.56
CA TYR A 163 6.25 5.19 4.89
C TYR A 163 6.48 4.23 3.71
N PHE A 164 5.49 4.06 2.83
CA PHE A 164 5.53 3.03 1.77
C PHE A 164 6.70 3.12 0.76
N PRO A 165 7.29 4.29 0.40
CA PRO A 165 8.44 4.33 -0.50
C PRO A 165 9.67 3.62 0.09
N ALA A 166 9.89 3.76 1.40
CA ALA A 166 10.96 3.05 2.10
C ALA A 166 10.73 1.53 2.08
N VAL A 167 9.48 1.10 2.28
CA VAL A 167 9.05 -0.30 2.15
C VAL A 167 9.32 -0.83 0.75
N VAL A 168 8.96 -0.11 -0.31
CA VAL A 168 9.22 -0.54 -1.70
C VAL A 168 10.72 -0.68 -1.96
N LYS A 169 11.54 0.24 -1.45
CA LYS A 169 13.01 0.15 -1.56
C LYS A 169 13.53 -1.11 -0.87
N SER A 170 13.07 -1.37 0.36
CA SER A 170 13.43 -2.55 1.16
C SER A 170 13.00 -3.85 0.47
N ALA A 171 11.74 -3.92 0.02
CA ALA A 171 11.19 -5.07 -0.71
C ALA A 171 11.97 -5.37 -2.00
N ARG A 172 12.34 -4.36 -2.79
CA ARG A 172 13.21 -4.55 -3.98
C ARG A 172 14.55 -5.18 -3.60
N SER A 173 15.16 -4.70 -2.51
CA SER A 173 16.42 -5.27 -2.01
C SER A 173 16.25 -6.74 -1.64
N LEU A 174 15.18 -7.09 -0.93
CA LEU A 174 14.87 -8.48 -0.56
C LEU A 174 14.65 -9.34 -1.81
N VAL A 175 13.74 -8.95 -2.69
CA VAL A 175 13.41 -9.69 -3.92
C VAL A 175 14.67 -9.96 -4.76
N ASN A 176 15.55 -8.95 -4.92
CA ASN A 176 16.81 -9.11 -5.64
C ASN A 176 17.79 -10.05 -4.91
N THR A 177 17.89 -9.94 -3.58
CA THR A 177 18.80 -10.78 -2.77
C THR A 177 18.39 -12.26 -2.82
N TRP A 178 17.09 -12.53 -2.78
CA TRP A 178 16.53 -13.87 -2.80
C TRP A 178 16.23 -14.39 -4.21
N ASN A 179 16.57 -13.63 -5.25
CA ASN A 179 16.29 -13.94 -6.65
C ASN A 179 14.81 -14.30 -6.91
N VAL A 180 13.89 -13.63 -6.21
CA VAL A 180 12.45 -13.82 -6.39
C VAL A 180 12.06 -13.14 -7.71
N PRO A 181 11.39 -13.84 -8.65
CA PRO A 181 10.99 -13.24 -9.90
C PRO A 181 9.93 -12.15 -9.69
N GLY A 182 10.01 -11.09 -10.50
CA GLY A 182 9.00 -10.04 -10.56
C GLY A 182 9.53 -8.64 -10.22
N LYS A 183 8.65 -7.64 -10.31
CA LYS A 183 9.02 -6.23 -10.14
C LYS A 183 7.97 -5.48 -9.35
N VAL A 184 8.41 -4.58 -8.47
CA VAL A 184 7.53 -3.60 -7.80
C VAL A 184 7.88 -2.18 -8.23
N LYS A 185 6.89 -1.35 -8.57
CA LYS A 185 7.08 0.05 -8.97
C LYS A 185 5.98 0.96 -8.45
N ILE A 186 6.37 2.19 -8.12
CA ILE A 186 5.48 3.29 -7.74
C ILE A 186 5.23 4.12 -9.00
N PHE A 187 3.99 4.49 -9.22
CA PHE A 187 3.53 5.34 -10.30
C PHE A 187 2.79 6.54 -9.74
N HIS A 188 3.04 7.72 -10.31
CA HIS A 188 2.38 8.97 -9.93
C HIS A 188 1.25 9.36 -10.89
N ASP A 189 1.39 8.96 -12.15
CA ASP A 189 0.37 9.10 -13.18
C ASP A 189 -0.49 7.85 -13.20
N ILE A 190 -1.81 8.07 -13.07
CA ILE A 190 -2.80 6.99 -13.04
C ILE A 190 -3.47 6.94 -14.41
N PRO A 191 -3.44 5.80 -15.10
CA PRO A 191 -3.97 5.69 -16.45
C PRO A 191 -5.49 5.74 -16.43
N GLU A 192 -6.08 6.45 -17.40
CA GLU A 192 -7.54 6.61 -17.53
C GLU A 192 -8.27 5.27 -17.73
N SER A 193 -7.57 4.24 -18.23
CA SER A 193 -8.08 2.88 -18.43
C SER A 193 -8.50 2.17 -17.13
N LEU A 194 -8.10 2.70 -15.97
CA LEU A 194 -8.50 2.20 -14.65
C LEU A 194 -9.72 2.94 -14.06
N CYS A 195 -10.21 4.01 -14.69
CA CYS A 195 -11.35 4.78 -14.22
C CYS A 195 -12.66 4.25 -14.86
N ASN A 196 -13.78 4.28 -14.11
CA ASN A 196 -15.09 3.81 -14.58
C ASN A 196 -15.71 4.75 -15.62
N SER A 197 -15.67 6.04 -15.34
CA SER A 197 -15.99 7.10 -16.29
C SER A 197 -14.72 7.47 -17.06
N GLY A 198 -14.84 8.01 -18.29
CA GLY A 198 -13.75 8.73 -18.96
C GLY A 198 -13.41 10.02 -18.20
N GLY A 199 -13.07 9.86 -16.92
CA GLY A 199 -13.01 10.87 -15.91
C GLY A 199 -11.90 11.82 -16.29
N ARG A 200 -12.31 13.05 -16.63
CA ARG A 200 -11.40 14.15 -16.91
C ARG A 200 -10.43 14.27 -15.75
N ALA A 201 -9.25 13.68 -15.88
CA ALA A 201 -8.09 14.18 -15.18
C ALA A 201 -8.01 15.65 -15.58
N ARG A 202 -8.28 16.57 -14.64
CA ARG A 202 -7.95 17.98 -14.85
C ARG A 202 -6.44 18.01 -15.05
N ALA A 203 -6.02 17.95 -16.32
CA ALA A 203 -4.70 18.38 -16.74
C ALA A 203 -4.49 19.74 -16.10
N ALA A 204 -3.42 19.86 -15.32
CA ALA A 204 -2.97 21.14 -14.81
C ALA A 204 -2.94 22.11 -16.00
N LYS A 205 -3.65 23.23 -15.91
CA LYS A 205 -3.54 24.33 -16.87
C LYS A 205 -2.08 24.78 -16.84
N SER A 206 -1.25 24.35 -17.79
CA SER A 206 -0.04 25.09 -18.12
C SER A 206 -0.42 26.15 -19.14
N ASP A 207 -0.09 27.39 -18.79
CA ASP A 207 -0.26 28.55 -19.63
C ASP A 207 0.52 28.35 -20.94
N ARG A 208 -0.10 28.65 -22.08
CA ARG A 208 0.47 28.46 -23.43
C ARG A 208 1.81 29.19 -23.65
N ARG A 209 2.18 30.12 -22.77
CA ARG A 209 3.47 30.81 -22.78
C ARG A 209 4.62 29.98 -22.19
N GLU A 210 4.35 29.09 -21.25
CA GLU A 210 5.37 28.23 -20.61
C GLU A 210 5.76 27.04 -21.51
N ALA A 211 4.82 26.63 -22.38
CA ALA A 211 5.01 25.55 -23.37
C ALA A 211 6.00 25.89 -24.50
N LEU A 212 6.25 27.19 -24.78
CA LEU A 212 7.19 27.59 -25.82
C LEU A 212 8.62 27.79 -25.29
N GLU A 213 8.80 28.07 -24.01
CA GLU A 213 10.13 28.19 -23.40
C GLU A 213 10.72 26.81 -23.02
N HIS A 214 9.87 25.79 -22.84
CA HIS A 214 10.27 24.39 -22.66
C HIS A 214 10.29 23.56 -23.96
N ALA A 215 10.33 24.21 -25.13
CA ALA A 215 10.43 23.54 -26.44
C ALA A 215 11.77 22.82 -26.71
N GLY A 216 12.56 22.53 -25.67
CA GLY A 216 13.75 21.71 -25.70
C GLY A 216 13.74 20.70 -24.56
N GLY A 217 13.03 19.58 -24.73
CA GLY A 217 13.11 18.47 -23.78
C GLY A 217 11.90 17.54 -23.78
N SER A 218 11.88 16.57 -24.68
CA SER A 218 10.96 15.43 -24.69
C SER A 218 10.93 14.71 -23.34
N ALA A 219 9.82 14.81 -22.59
CA ALA A 219 9.59 13.99 -21.39
C ALA A 219 8.13 13.61 -21.13
N MET A 220 7.13 14.26 -21.74
CA MET A 220 5.72 13.98 -21.45
C MET A 220 5.10 12.82 -22.23
N GLY A 221 5.68 12.39 -23.37
CA GLY A 221 5.20 11.22 -24.12
C GLY A 221 5.62 9.87 -23.52
N TYR A 222 6.80 9.81 -22.88
CA TYR A 222 7.37 8.55 -22.39
C TYR A 222 6.71 7.99 -21.13
N VAL A 223 6.03 8.82 -20.33
CA VAL A 223 5.56 8.42 -18.99
C VAL A 223 4.25 7.64 -19.04
N ALA A 224 3.30 8.02 -19.89
CA ALA A 224 2.07 7.27 -20.13
C ALA A 224 2.36 5.91 -20.78
N ASP A 225 3.27 5.90 -21.76
CA ASP A 225 3.76 4.67 -22.41
C ASP A 225 4.41 3.70 -21.40
N THR A 226 5.08 4.20 -20.34
CA THR A 226 5.71 3.33 -19.33
C THR A 226 4.72 2.67 -18.37
N VAL A 227 3.61 3.34 -18.06
CA VAL A 227 2.54 2.79 -17.21
C VAL A 227 1.77 1.73 -17.99
N ASP A 228 1.37 2.06 -19.22
CA ASP A 228 0.69 1.09 -20.09
C ASP A 228 1.62 -0.04 -20.51
N GLU A 229 2.92 0.14 -20.79
CA GLU A 229 3.83 -0.99 -21.01
C GLU A 229 4.00 -1.86 -19.76
N PHE A 230 4.05 -1.25 -18.57
CA PHE A 230 4.11 -2.01 -17.32
C PHE A 230 2.79 -2.73 -17.04
N ILE A 231 1.63 -2.20 -17.47
CA ILE A 231 0.28 -2.76 -17.28
C ILE A 231 -0.14 -3.73 -18.41
N THR A 232 0.35 -3.55 -19.63
CA THR A 232 -0.08 -4.28 -20.84
C THR A 232 1.03 -5.13 -21.45
N GLY A 233 2.28 -4.97 -21.02
CA GLY A 233 3.45 -5.70 -21.52
C GLY A 233 3.28 -7.22 -21.40
N LYS A 234 3.49 -7.91 -22.53
CA LYS A 234 3.19 -9.31 -22.87
C LYS A 234 3.27 -10.34 -21.73
N LYS A 235 2.22 -11.16 -21.65
CA LYS A 235 2.16 -12.49 -21.01
C LYS A 235 3.46 -13.26 -21.23
N LYS A 236 4.15 -13.63 -20.14
CA LYS A 236 4.94 -14.87 -20.16
C LYS A 236 3.96 -16.04 -20.07
N GLU A 237 4.22 -17.09 -20.83
CA GLU A 237 3.41 -18.31 -20.83
C GLU A 237 3.23 -18.84 -19.41
N ARG A 238 1.98 -19.24 -19.14
CA ARG A 238 1.47 -19.66 -17.84
C ARG A 238 2.18 -20.95 -17.41
N VAL A 239 3.12 -20.85 -16.49
CA VAL A 239 3.61 -22.05 -15.79
C VAL A 239 2.56 -22.42 -14.74
N GLU A 240 2.03 -23.63 -14.85
CA GLU A 240 1.09 -24.22 -13.90
C GLU A 240 1.75 -24.33 -12.52
N GLN A 241 1.44 -23.39 -11.62
CA GLN A 241 2.05 -23.27 -10.30
C GLN A 241 1.00 -23.21 -9.18
N ASP A 242 0.05 -24.15 -9.17
CA ASP A 242 -0.64 -24.57 -7.95
C ASP A 242 0.21 -25.59 -7.16
N ARG A 243 1.51 -25.31 -7.03
CA ARG A 243 2.36 -25.96 -6.03
C ARG A 243 2.58 -24.95 -4.93
N GLN A 244 2.02 -25.21 -3.74
CA GLN A 244 2.58 -24.65 -2.52
C GLN A 244 4.09 -24.89 -2.57
N VAL A 245 4.87 -23.82 -2.68
CA VAL A 245 6.33 -23.92 -2.63
C VAL A 245 6.69 -24.17 -1.16
N ILE A 246 6.56 -25.42 -0.74
CA ILE A 246 7.23 -25.93 0.45
C ILE A 246 8.67 -26.15 0.00
N VAL A 247 9.48 -25.10 0.08
CA VAL A 247 10.93 -25.23 -0.09
C VAL A 247 11.42 -26.14 1.03
N LYS A 248 11.93 -27.33 0.71
CA LYS A 248 12.52 -28.17 1.75
C LYS A 248 13.87 -27.56 2.15
N PRO A 249 14.25 -27.55 3.43
CA PRO A 249 15.53 -26.98 3.87
C PRO A 249 16.75 -27.50 3.10
N SER A 250 16.68 -28.75 2.63
CA SER A 250 17.69 -29.42 1.78
C SER A 250 17.88 -28.79 0.39
N ASP A 251 16.92 -28.00 -0.09
CA ASP A 251 16.95 -27.42 -1.43
C ASP A 251 17.64 -26.05 -1.46
N VAL A 252 17.91 -25.45 -0.29
CA VAL A 252 18.47 -24.09 -0.14
C VAL A 252 19.81 -24.09 0.59
N PHE A 253 20.02 -25.03 1.50
CA PHE A 253 21.26 -25.13 2.28
C PHE A 253 21.91 -26.48 2.01
N PRO A 254 22.98 -26.53 1.19
CA PRO A 254 23.77 -27.74 0.97
C PRO A 254 24.56 -28.17 2.21
#